data_AF-A0A2P7YF27-F1
#
_entry.id   AF-A0A2P7YF27-F1
#
_cell.length_a   1.000
_cell.length_b   1.000
_cell.length_c   1.000
_cell.angle_alpha   90.00
_cell.angle_beta   90.00
_cell.angle_gamma   90.00
#
_symmetry.space_group_name_H-M   'P 1'
#
loop_
_entity.id
_entity.type
_entity.pdbx_description
1 polymer ?
#
loop_
_entity_poly.entity_id
_entity_poly.type
_entity_poly.pdbx_seq_one_letter_code
_entity_poly.pdbx_strand_id
1 'polypeptide(L)'
;MSHLDISNTKPRISHANPSQTIQPLAPDVIAHLKSSVVITSLFDVVLGLLENSLDASSSTIDISVDFVRGSCTVEDDGTGITPSAFRVDGGLGQLHHTAKKASDNVHGGNGIFLASLSSVSLLSITSKHHQHYSVNQMLSHRGKIMSRQTPVKSSQGVVLAHRRGTIVTVRDLFGNMPVRVKHRAEIAASSGELEKQWHSLVKAICAYCIAWTAPVSIKIQEAQNASMKCFIRPPASVSEGDMNASGTDQIRQKIKRAPSLLVSSGLVEARLISSFVPAAASTLHFSVKGLFSMVPVPVKSLQFISIGMKPLIASVSAKVFFDVINDIFEKSSFGFSDEDDGLQMGGFAATSPSIRLRDLRNRRKGLDRWPVFFINVQQVGCDSNNCSSTESIETHALLKLLAALARGWLEQNHFMLRKTHGSHRNSNHEIQSESNDVSRTVLKAAAPTSLNASTPLSTLLSERPASASSLEPSKKRPRLDIPVIPSTGMFSGWSRIKSGNPLSKEQLWNESVTKASAFSIGKGIVINPAR
;
A
#
# COMPACT_ATOMS: atom_id res chain seq x y z
N MET A 1 -39.33 -71.04 54.56
CA MET A 1 -40.39 -70.11 54.12
C MET A 1 -40.03 -68.73 54.64
N SER A 2 -39.51 -67.84 53.79
CA SER A 2 -39.08 -66.51 54.20
C SER A 2 -39.49 -65.49 53.14
N HIS A 3 -40.60 -64.80 53.42
CA HIS A 3 -40.87 -63.47 52.91
C HIS A 3 -40.31 -62.48 53.92
N LEU A 4 -39.60 -61.44 53.47
CA LEU A 4 -39.77 -60.05 53.94
C LEU A 4 -38.88 -59.10 53.13
N ASP A 5 -39.53 -58.01 52.71
CA ASP A 5 -39.03 -56.86 51.97
C ASP A 5 -37.80 -56.21 52.61
N ILE A 6 -36.82 -55.83 51.77
CA ILE A 6 -35.89 -54.74 52.10
C ILE A 6 -35.82 -53.77 50.92
N SER A 7 -36.23 -52.56 51.23
CA SER A 7 -36.37 -51.37 50.40
C SER A 7 -35.11 -50.97 49.64
N ASN A 8 -35.35 -50.63 48.38
CA ASN A 8 -34.50 -49.95 47.43
C ASN A 8 -34.24 -48.48 47.86
N THR A 9 -33.03 -48.14 48.28
CA THR A 9 -32.56 -46.74 48.35
C THR A 9 -31.08 -46.63 47.96
N LYS A 10 -30.82 -46.46 46.65
CA LYS A 10 -29.57 -45.86 46.18
C LYS A 10 -29.49 -44.41 46.69
N PRO A 11 -28.36 -43.94 47.24
CA PRO A 11 -28.19 -42.54 47.58
C PRO A 11 -28.20 -41.72 46.28
N ARG A 12 -29.22 -40.87 46.15
CA ARG A 12 -29.35 -39.88 45.10
C ARG A 12 -28.26 -38.83 45.34
N ILE A 13 -27.14 -38.92 44.61
CA ILE A 13 -26.15 -37.84 44.55
C ILE A 13 -26.91 -36.62 44.02
N SER A 14 -27.12 -35.64 44.90
CA SER A 14 -27.65 -34.35 44.53
C SER A 14 -26.65 -33.70 43.57
N HIS A 15 -26.96 -33.70 42.27
CA HIS A 15 -26.40 -32.73 41.35
C HIS A 15 -26.93 -31.35 41.74
N ALA A 16 -26.36 -30.78 42.80
CA ALA A 16 -26.41 -29.35 42.99
C ALA A 16 -25.72 -28.76 41.78
N ASN A 17 -26.50 -28.20 40.85
CA ASN A 17 -25.99 -27.35 39.78
C ASN A 17 -25.25 -26.21 40.51
N PRO A 18 -23.91 -26.14 40.51
CA PRO A 18 -23.27 -24.97 41.07
C PRO A 18 -23.79 -23.80 40.26
N SER A 19 -24.48 -22.88 40.93
CA SER A 19 -24.87 -21.60 40.37
C SER A 19 -23.67 -21.06 39.60
N GLN A 20 -23.79 -20.91 38.30
CA GLN A 20 -22.74 -20.37 37.44
C GLN A 20 -22.50 -18.91 37.83
N THR A 21 -21.68 -18.70 38.85
CA THR A 21 -21.19 -17.38 39.22
C THR A 21 -20.16 -16.97 38.19
N ILE A 22 -20.19 -15.71 37.76
CA ILE A 22 -19.15 -15.16 36.89
C ILE A 22 -17.82 -15.28 37.65
N GLN A 23 -16.84 -15.94 37.05
CA GLN A 23 -15.51 -16.14 37.60
C GLN A 23 -14.45 -15.55 36.66
N PRO A 24 -13.35 -15.00 37.20
CA PRO A 24 -12.22 -14.58 36.38
C PRO A 24 -11.59 -15.80 35.68
N LEU A 25 -11.13 -15.62 34.45
CA LEU A 25 -10.33 -16.61 33.74
C LEU A 25 -8.95 -16.74 34.42
N ALA A 26 -8.36 -17.93 34.33
CA ALA A 26 -7.00 -18.15 34.82
C ALA A 26 -5.99 -17.24 34.08
N PRO A 27 -4.94 -16.72 34.75
CA PRO A 27 -4.03 -15.73 34.15
C PRO A 27 -3.34 -16.19 32.87
N ASP A 28 -3.00 -17.47 32.79
CA ASP A 28 -2.43 -18.13 31.61
C ASP A 28 -3.42 -18.14 30.44
N VAL A 29 -4.70 -18.41 30.70
CA VAL A 29 -5.78 -18.33 29.71
C VAL A 29 -5.97 -16.90 29.22
N ILE A 30 -5.92 -15.91 30.12
CA ILE A 30 -6.01 -14.48 29.76
C ILE A 30 -4.84 -14.08 28.85
N ALA A 31 -3.61 -14.46 29.22
CA ALA A 31 -2.42 -14.14 28.44
C ALA A 31 -2.47 -14.79 27.05
N HIS A 32 -2.91 -16.06 26.99
CA HIS A 32 -3.10 -16.78 25.73
C HIS A 32 -4.19 -16.15 24.87
N LEU A 33 -5.34 -15.80 25.46
CA LEU A 33 -6.45 -15.15 24.76
C LEU A 33 -6.03 -13.80 24.18
N LYS A 34 -5.42 -12.93 25.00
CA LYS A 34 -4.89 -11.63 24.55
C LYS A 34 -3.92 -11.80 23.39
N SER A 35 -3.01 -12.76 23.48
CA SER A 35 -2.03 -13.03 22.43
C SER A 35 -2.67 -13.55 21.14
N SER A 36 -3.71 -14.37 21.24
CA SER A 36 -4.44 -14.90 20.09
C SER A 36 -5.24 -13.84 19.33
N VAL A 37 -5.61 -12.75 20.00
CA VAL A 37 -6.24 -11.58 19.38
C VAL A 37 -5.19 -10.67 18.72
N VAL A 38 -3.98 -10.59 19.29
CA VAL A 38 -2.87 -9.84 18.69
C VAL A 38 -2.30 -10.54 17.45
N ILE A 39 -2.21 -11.88 17.46
CA ILE A 39 -1.65 -12.68 16.36
C ILE A 39 -2.75 -13.54 15.72
N THR A 40 -3.29 -13.08 14.60
CA THR A 40 -4.47 -13.71 13.96
C THR A 40 -4.13 -14.63 12.80
N SER A 41 -2.92 -14.55 12.25
CA SER A 41 -2.49 -15.38 11.13
C SER A 41 -0.97 -15.45 11.01
N LEU A 42 -0.46 -16.40 10.22
CA LEU A 42 0.96 -16.43 9.84
C LEU A 42 1.36 -15.17 9.04
N PHE A 43 0.42 -14.61 8.29
CA PHE A 43 0.60 -13.36 7.56
C PHE A 43 0.96 -12.20 8.51
N ASP A 44 0.22 -12.03 9.62
CA ASP A 44 0.51 -11.00 10.62
C ASP A 44 1.86 -11.22 11.30
N VAL A 45 2.25 -12.48 11.51
CA VAL A 45 3.56 -12.83 12.08
C VAL A 45 4.68 -12.38 11.15
N VAL A 46 4.59 -12.71 9.86
CA VAL A 46 5.61 -12.32 8.88
C VAL A 46 5.72 -10.80 8.78
N LEU A 47 4.59 -10.08 8.73
CA LEU A 47 4.60 -8.61 8.66
C LEU A 47 5.13 -7.97 9.94
N GLY A 48 4.74 -8.45 11.12
CA GLY A 48 5.26 -7.91 12.39
C GLY A 48 6.75 -8.21 12.60
N LEU A 49 7.27 -9.32 12.07
CA LEU A 49 8.71 -9.58 12.04
C LEU A 49 9.42 -8.70 11.03
N LEU A 50 8.86 -8.50 9.83
CA LEU A 50 9.37 -7.56 8.84
C LEU A 50 9.46 -6.14 9.42
N GLU A 51 8.43 -5.66 10.11
CA GLU A 51 8.44 -4.37 10.80
C GLU A 51 9.59 -4.26 11.81
N ASN A 52 9.87 -5.32 12.57
CA ASN A 52 11.01 -5.34 13.50
C ASN A 52 12.36 -5.30 12.78
N SER A 53 12.50 -6.01 11.65
CA SER A 53 13.71 -5.97 10.83
C SER A 53 13.90 -4.59 10.18
N LEU A 54 12.84 -3.95 9.70
CA LEU A 54 12.89 -2.59 9.16
C LEU A 54 13.27 -1.58 10.26
N ASP A 55 12.66 -1.67 11.44
CA ASP A 55 12.98 -0.81 12.59
C ASP A 55 14.42 -1.04 13.11
N ALA A 56 15.03 -2.20 12.81
CA ALA A 56 16.44 -2.50 13.07
C ALA A 56 17.39 -1.97 11.98
N SER A 57 16.90 -1.16 11.05
CA SER A 57 17.65 -0.57 9.93
C SER A 57 18.31 -1.62 9.03
N SER A 58 17.61 -2.72 8.78
CA SER A 58 18.09 -3.80 7.90
C SER A 58 18.12 -3.37 6.44
N SER A 59 19.17 -3.78 5.73
CA SER A 59 19.35 -3.56 4.29
C SER A 59 18.99 -4.80 3.48
N THR A 60 19.12 -5.99 4.08
CA THR A 60 18.74 -7.27 3.50
C THR A 60 17.88 -8.07 4.47
N ILE A 61 16.79 -8.63 3.94
CA ILE A 61 15.85 -9.45 4.72
C ILE A 61 15.50 -10.70 3.91
N ASP A 62 15.77 -11.86 4.48
CA ASP A 62 15.44 -13.17 3.92
C ASP A 62 14.27 -13.79 4.71
N ILE A 63 13.15 -14.01 4.02
CA ILE A 63 11.91 -14.55 4.59
C ILE A 63 11.64 -15.93 4.00
N SER A 64 11.49 -16.93 4.85
CA SER A 64 11.01 -18.26 4.47
C SER A 64 9.70 -18.55 5.18
N VAL A 65 8.66 -18.94 4.45
CA VAL A 65 7.33 -19.21 4.99
C VAL A 65 6.92 -20.65 4.67
N ASP A 66 6.37 -21.35 5.64
CA ASP A 66 5.75 -22.66 5.47
C ASP A 66 4.29 -22.55 5.92
N PHE A 67 3.38 -22.37 4.95
CA PHE A 67 1.96 -22.18 5.24
C PHE A 67 1.31 -23.45 5.79
N VAL A 68 1.79 -24.63 5.38
CA VAL A 68 1.27 -25.93 5.84
C VAL A 68 1.55 -26.11 7.33
N ARG A 69 2.81 -25.88 7.73
CA ARG A 69 3.28 -26.07 9.11
C ARG A 69 3.04 -24.85 10.00
N GLY A 70 2.57 -23.74 9.42
CA GLY A 70 2.43 -22.46 10.13
C GLY A 70 3.74 -22.04 10.77
N SER A 71 4.81 -22.07 9.98
CA SER A 71 6.15 -21.74 10.43
C SER A 71 6.74 -20.67 9.52
N CYS A 72 7.61 -19.83 10.05
CA CYS A 72 8.37 -18.89 9.25
C CYS A 72 9.73 -18.60 9.86
N THR A 73 10.68 -18.22 9.02
CA THR A 73 11.97 -17.67 9.44
C THR A 73 12.15 -16.31 8.79
N VAL A 74 12.51 -15.31 9.58
CA VAL A 74 12.93 -13.99 9.11
C VAL A 74 14.36 -13.78 9.57
N GLU A 75 15.26 -13.63 8.60
CA GLU A 75 16.67 -13.32 8.80
C GLU A 75 16.95 -11.91 8.26
N ASP A 76 17.60 -11.08 9.05
CA ASP A 76 17.98 -9.73 8.67
C ASP A 76 19.43 -9.41 9.04
N ASP A 77 19.97 -8.37 8.40
CA ASP A 77 21.33 -7.85 8.62
C ASP A 77 21.33 -6.53 9.41
N GLY A 78 20.28 -6.30 10.20
CA GLY A 78 20.08 -5.09 10.98
C GLY A 78 21.09 -4.90 12.11
N THR A 79 20.81 -3.96 13.01
CA THR A 79 21.65 -3.66 14.17
C THR A 79 21.87 -4.86 15.09
N GLY A 80 20.90 -5.77 15.14
CA GLY A 80 20.88 -6.92 16.06
C GLY A 80 20.46 -6.53 17.48
N ILE A 81 20.39 -7.52 18.37
CA ILE A 81 19.93 -7.38 19.75
C ILE A 81 21.11 -7.53 20.70
N THR A 82 21.25 -6.62 21.65
CA THR A 82 22.35 -6.63 22.62
C THR A 82 22.36 -7.90 23.50
N PRO A 83 23.53 -8.41 23.89
CA PRO A 83 23.62 -9.61 24.72
C PRO A 83 22.87 -9.49 26.07
N SER A 84 22.79 -8.28 26.63
CA SER A 84 22.09 -8.03 27.89
C SER A 84 20.60 -8.33 27.80
N ALA A 85 19.96 -8.10 26.66
CA ALA A 85 18.55 -8.42 26.47
C ALA A 85 18.26 -9.93 26.51
N PHE A 86 19.26 -10.77 26.24
CA PHE A 86 19.15 -12.23 26.30
C PHE A 86 19.39 -12.81 27.69
N ARG A 87 19.86 -12.03 28.67
CA ARG A 87 20.08 -12.50 30.04
C ARG A 87 18.76 -12.81 30.76
N VAL A 88 18.86 -13.44 31.93
CA VAL A 88 17.69 -13.77 32.77
C VAL A 88 16.92 -12.52 33.20
N ASP A 89 17.65 -11.45 33.52
CA ASP A 89 17.16 -10.10 33.83
C ASP A 89 16.83 -9.26 32.58
N GLY A 90 17.05 -9.81 31.38
CA GLY A 90 16.77 -9.15 30.11
C GLY A 90 15.29 -9.17 29.72
N GLY A 91 14.85 -8.11 29.05
CA GLY A 91 13.45 -7.93 28.62
C GLY A 91 13.03 -8.64 27.34
N LEU A 92 13.93 -9.34 26.63
CA LEU A 92 13.57 -9.98 25.35
C LEU A 92 12.50 -11.06 25.57
N GLY A 93 11.41 -10.97 24.82
CA GLY A 93 10.27 -11.89 24.91
C GLY A 93 9.29 -11.60 26.06
N GLN A 94 9.52 -10.54 26.84
CA GLN A 94 8.62 -10.12 27.92
C GLN A 94 7.62 -9.05 27.42
N LEU A 95 6.43 -9.04 28.01
CA LEU A 95 5.41 -8.02 27.70
C LEU A 95 5.90 -6.63 28.14
N HIS A 96 5.54 -5.61 27.37
CA HIS A 96 5.83 -4.20 27.64
C HIS A 96 7.33 -3.84 27.67
N HIS A 97 8.18 -4.66 27.05
CA HIS A 97 9.60 -4.37 26.90
C HIS A 97 9.90 -3.95 25.46
N THR A 98 10.46 -2.75 25.30
CA THR A 98 10.84 -2.18 24.01
C THR A 98 12.17 -1.44 24.13
N ALA A 99 12.98 -1.48 23.08
CA ALA A 99 14.15 -0.60 22.93
C ALA A 99 13.81 0.67 22.12
N LYS A 100 12.61 0.73 21.51
CA LYS A 100 12.15 1.82 20.65
C LYS A 100 11.52 2.91 21.51
N LYS A 101 11.84 4.18 21.23
CA LYS A 101 11.21 5.33 21.90
C LYS A 101 9.97 5.76 21.13
N ALA A 102 8.99 6.33 21.84
CA ALA A 102 7.77 6.85 21.20
C ALA A 102 8.03 7.99 20.19
N SER A 103 9.17 8.68 20.31
CA SER A 103 9.62 9.72 19.39
C SER A 103 10.21 9.19 18.08
N ASP A 104 10.57 7.91 18.02
CA ASP A 104 11.23 7.35 16.86
C ASP A 104 10.19 7.08 15.77
N ASN A 105 10.54 7.36 14.51
CA ASN A 105 9.70 6.99 13.38
C ASN A 105 9.86 5.48 13.15
N VAL A 106 9.11 4.67 13.89
CA VAL A 106 9.18 3.21 13.91
C VAL A 106 7.79 2.59 13.79
N HIS A 107 7.71 1.34 13.34
CA HIS A 107 6.44 0.63 13.22
C HIS A 107 5.88 0.22 14.57
N GLY A 108 6.74 -0.33 15.43
CA GLY A 108 6.39 -0.82 16.76
C GLY A 108 6.79 0.11 17.91
N GLY A 109 6.43 -0.25 19.14
CA GLY A 109 6.82 0.52 20.33
C GLY A 109 6.25 -0.02 21.63
N ASN A 110 5.16 -0.76 21.58
CA ASN A 110 4.46 -1.20 22.79
C ASN A 110 5.13 -2.39 23.51
N GLY A 111 6.10 -3.06 22.87
CA GLY A 111 6.78 -4.22 23.47
C GLY A 111 5.90 -5.47 23.65
N ILE A 112 4.86 -5.64 22.82
CA ILE A 112 3.86 -6.71 22.98
C ILE A 112 4.06 -7.86 21.99
N PHE A 113 4.56 -7.56 20.78
CA PHE A 113 4.52 -8.48 19.64
C PHE A 113 5.27 -9.80 19.89
N LEU A 114 6.58 -9.76 20.22
CA LEU A 114 7.39 -10.98 20.40
C LEU A 114 6.91 -11.82 21.59
N ALA A 115 6.46 -11.18 22.67
CA ALA A 115 5.90 -11.88 23.83
C ALA A 115 4.61 -12.61 23.44
N SER A 116 3.71 -11.94 22.71
CA SER A 116 2.45 -12.53 22.21
C SER A 116 2.73 -13.65 21.22
N LEU A 117 3.68 -13.47 20.32
CA LEU A 117 4.11 -14.50 19.38
C LEU A 117 4.62 -15.75 20.10
N SER A 118 5.43 -15.56 21.15
CA SER A 118 5.97 -16.67 21.93
C SER A 118 4.90 -17.48 22.68
N SER A 119 3.75 -16.87 23.02
CA SER A 119 2.67 -17.56 23.75
C SER A 119 1.82 -18.47 22.86
N VAL A 120 1.86 -18.27 21.55
CA VAL A 120 1.10 -19.04 20.55
C VAL A 120 1.99 -19.85 19.61
N SER A 121 3.30 -19.93 19.86
CA SER A 121 4.26 -20.65 19.01
C SER A 121 5.46 -21.17 19.78
N LEU A 122 6.30 -21.96 19.09
CA LEU A 122 7.69 -22.19 19.46
C LEU A 122 8.56 -21.13 18.77
N LEU A 123 9.07 -20.19 19.56
CA LEU A 123 9.82 -19.03 19.09
C LEU A 123 11.31 -19.17 19.42
N SER A 124 12.16 -19.10 18.41
CA SER A 124 13.61 -18.99 18.55
C SER A 124 14.09 -17.66 18.00
N ILE A 125 14.84 -16.91 18.80
CA ILE A 125 15.48 -15.65 18.40
C ILE A 125 16.98 -15.84 18.57
N THR A 126 17.73 -15.68 17.48
CA THR A 126 19.20 -15.70 17.49
C THR A 126 19.69 -14.37 16.94
N SER A 127 20.62 -13.70 17.62
CA SER A 127 21.09 -12.40 17.15
C SER A 127 22.53 -12.11 17.52
N LYS A 128 23.19 -11.34 16.66
CA LYS A 128 24.50 -10.73 16.90
C LYS A 128 24.37 -9.23 16.73
N HIS A 129 24.56 -8.50 17.83
CA HIS A 129 24.59 -7.04 17.81
C HIS A 129 25.83 -6.52 17.07
N HIS A 130 25.70 -5.42 16.32
CA HIS A 130 26.79 -4.86 15.53
C HIS A 130 28.03 -4.43 16.34
N GLN A 131 27.86 -4.12 17.63
CA GLN A 131 28.96 -3.78 18.57
C GLN A 131 29.46 -4.97 19.40
N HIS A 132 28.96 -6.19 19.19
CA HIS A 132 29.35 -7.35 19.98
C HIS A 132 29.77 -8.53 19.09
N TYR A 133 30.78 -9.27 19.56
CA TYR A 133 31.23 -10.49 18.90
C TYR A 133 30.35 -11.71 19.21
N SER A 134 29.67 -11.72 20.36
CA SER A 134 28.86 -12.85 20.80
C SER A 134 27.56 -12.97 20.01
N VAL A 135 27.28 -14.18 19.54
CA VAL A 135 25.96 -14.58 19.08
C VAL A 135 25.18 -15.09 20.29
N ASN A 136 23.94 -14.62 20.45
CA ASN A 136 23.09 -14.94 21.58
C ASN A 136 21.76 -15.52 21.08
N GLN A 137 21.18 -16.44 21.84
CA GLN A 137 19.93 -17.11 21.46
C GLN A 137 18.96 -17.20 22.64
N MET A 138 17.68 -17.07 22.33
CA MET A 138 16.56 -17.33 23.22
C MET A 138 15.59 -18.30 22.55
N LEU A 139 15.18 -19.33 23.28
CA LEU A 139 14.11 -20.24 22.89
C LEU A 139 12.95 -20.07 23.87
N SER A 140 11.75 -19.83 23.36
CA SER A 140 10.52 -19.72 24.14
C SER A 140 9.44 -20.59 23.53
N HIS A 141 8.60 -21.17 24.38
CA HIS A 141 7.47 -21.99 23.96
C HIS A 141 6.30 -21.70 24.91
N ARG A 142 5.15 -21.33 24.34
CA ARG A 142 3.92 -21.02 25.10
C ARG A 142 4.15 -19.94 26.16
N GLY A 143 4.91 -18.92 25.81
CA GLY A 143 5.16 -17.75 26.65
C GLY A 143 6.19 -17.97 27.74
N LYS A 144 6.70 -19.21 27.87
CA LYS A 144 7.75 -19.55 28.82
C LYS A 144 9.08 -19.69 28.10
N ILE A 145 10.08 -18.97 28.58
CA ILE A 145 11.46 -19.10 28.11
C ILE A 145 11.99 -20.45 28.53
N MET A 146 12.40 -21.25 27.55
CA MET A 146 12.95 -22.61 27.73
C MET A 146 14.46 -22.58 27.89
N SER A 147 15.15 -21.72 27.14
CA SER A 147 16.60 -21.60 27.23
C SER A 147 17.07 -20.22 26.78
N ARG A 148 18.15 -19.74 27.41
CA ARG A 148 18.94 -18.57 27.01
C ARG A 148 20.39 -19.02 26.82
N GLN A 149 21.00 -18.66 25.71
CA GLN A 149 22.41 -18.97 25.41
C GLN A 149 23.16 -17.68 25.11
N THR A 150 24.10 -17.34 25.96
CA THR A 150 24.88 -16.08 25.90
C THR A 150 26.33 -16.36 26.30
N PRO A 151 27.25 -16.72 25.37
CA PRO A 151 27.03 -16.89 23.93
C PRO A 151 26.48 -18.28 23.55
N VAL A 152 26.04 -18.42 22.30
CA VAL A 152 25.68 -19.68 21.65
C VAL A 152 26.94 -20.52 21.43
N LYS A 153 26.88 -21.81 21.82
CA LYS A 153 27.98 -22.78 21.62
C LYS A 153 27.77 -23.71 20.40
N SER A 154 26.58 -23.67 19.80
CA SER A 154 26.14 -24.61 18.75
C SER A 154 26.38 -24.08 17.33
N SER A 155 26.23 -24.98 16.34
CA SER A 155 26.33 -24.67 14.91
C SER A 155 25.36 -23.60 14.42
N GLN A 156 24.25 -23.32 15.12
CA GLN A 156 23.35 -22.21 14.76
C GLN A 156 24.01 -20.83 14.92
N GLY A 157 25.00 -20.70 15.81
CA GLY A 157 25.81 -19.49 15.93
C GLY A 157 26.67 -19.23 14.69
N VAL A 158 26.93 -20.24 13.86
CA VAL A 158 27.84 -20.14 12.69
C VAL A 158 27.29 -19.20 11.63
N VAL A 159 25.96 -19.18 11.41
CA VAL A 159 25.32 -18.33 10.40
C VAL A 159 25.61 -16.85 10.67
N LEU A 160 25.46 -16.43 11.92
CA LEU A 160 25.75 -15.06 12.36
C LEU A 160 27.19 -14.88 12.88
N ALA A 161 28.04 -15.90 12.87
CA ALA A 161 29.40 -15.78 13.41
C ALA A 161 30.19 -14.65 12.73
N HIS A 162 29.96 -14.47 11.42
CA HIS A 162 30.67 -13.50 10.59
C HIS A 162 29.81 -12.28 10.20
N ARG A 163 28.54 -12.23 10.61
CA ARG A 163 27.58 -11.18 10.20
C ARG A 163 26.73 -10.71 11.37
N ARG A 164 26.47 -9.40 11.45
CA ARG A 164 25.48 -8.85 12.40
C ARG A 164 24.06 -9.18 11.93
N GLY A 165 23.10 -9.04 12.83
CA GLY A 165 21.69 -9.12 12.50
C GLY A 165 20.91 -10.06 13.41
N THR A 166 19.71 -10.42 12.98
CA THR A 166 18.77 -11.24 13.76
C THR A 166 18.12 -12.31 12.89
N ILE A 167 18.03 -13.52 13.43
CA ILE A 167 17.25 -14.63 12.87
C ILE A 167 16.14 -14.96 13.86
N VAL A 168 14.90 -14.77 13.43
CA VAL A 168 13.71 -15.18 14.18
C VAL A 168 13.06 -16.36 13.47
N THR A 169 12.96 -17.49 14.17
CA THR A 169 12.27 -18.69 13.69
C THR A 169 11.04 -18.93 14.53
N VAL A 170 9.89 -19.00 13.86
CA VAL A 170 8.59 -19.32 14.44
C VAL A 170 8.19 -20.70 13.93
N ARG A 171 7.86 -21.60 14.85
CA ARG A 171 7.36 -22.94 14.55
C ARG A 171 6.08 -23.20 15.29
N ASP A 172 5.27 -24.09 14.73
CA ASP A 172 4.04 -24.58 15.36
C ASP A 172 3.09 -23.44 15.79
N LEU A 173 2.89 -22.45 14.89
CA LEU A 173 1.98 -21.35 15.17
C LEU A 173 0.57 -21.90 15.40
N PHE A 174 -0.03 -21.54 16.54
CA PHE A 174 -1.33 -22.03 17.01
C PHE A 174 -1.38 -23.55 17.23
N GLY A 175 -0.25 -24.22 17.45
CA GLY A 175 -0.20 -25.68 17.66
C GLY A 175 -1.10 -26.21 18.78
N ASN A 176 -1.42 -25.35 19.76
CA ASN A 176 -2.34 -25.67 20.85
C ASN A 176 -3.81 -25.29 20.57
N MET A 177 -4.14 -24.84 19.35
CA MET A 177 -5.49 -24.47 18.92
C MET A 177 -5.94 -25.38 17.76
N PRO A 178 -6.48 -26.58 18.05
CA PRO A 178 -6.75 -27.60 17.03
C PRO A 178 -7.62 -27.10 15.87
N VAL A 179 -8.62 -26.25 16.15
CA VAL A 179 -9.50 -25.66 15.14
C VAL A 179 -8.71 -24.83 14.12
N ARG A 180 -7.72 -24.04 14.57
CA ARG A 180 -6.89 -23.21 13.67
C ARG A 180 -5.88 -24.04 12.89
N VAL A 181 -5.33 -25.08 13.53
CA VAL A 181 -4.44 -26.03 12.86
C VAL A 181 -5.18 -26.75 11.73
N LYS A 182 -6.40 -27.23 12.00
CA LYS A 182 -7.25 -27.87 10.99
C LYS A 182 -7.58 -26.92 9.85
N HIS A 183 -8.05 -25.71 10.15
CA HIS A 183 -8.38 -24.71 9.14
C HIS A 183 -7.18 -24.34 8.25
N ARG A 184 -5.98 -24.24 8.83
CA ARG A 184 -4.73 -24.01 8.07
C ARG A 184 -4.44 -25.16 7.11
N ALA A 185 -4.57 -26.41 7.57
CA ALA A 185 -4.34 -27.58 6.74
C ALA A 185 -5.33 -27.64 5.55
N GLU A 186 -6.61 -27.29 5.79
CA GLU A 186 -7.64 -27.20 4.75
C GLU A 186 -7.30 -26.14 3.69
N ILE A 187 -6.88 -24.95 4.11
CA ILE A 187 -6.44 -23.89 3.19
C ILE A 187 -5.22 -24.35 2.38
N ALA A 188 -4.22 -24.93 3.05
CA ALA A 188 -2.98 -25.34 2.40
C ALA A 188 -3.16 -26.51 1.42
N ALA A 189 -4.19 -27.35 1.61
CA ALA A 189 -4.57 -28.38 0.66
C ALA A 189 -5.17 -27.80 -0.65
N SER A 190 -5.72 -26.58 -0.60
CA SER A 190 -6.22 -25.87 -1.78
C SER A 190 -5.11 -25.03 -2.41
N SER A 191 -4.51 -25.53 -3.50
CA SER A 191 -3.43 -24.82 -4.20
C SER A 191 -3.82 -23.40 -4.61
N GLY A 192 -5.08 -23.18 -5.02
CA GLY A 192 -5.56 -21.85 -5.40
C GLY A 192 -5.68 -20.88 -4.22
N GLU A 193 -6.02 -21.36 -3.02
CA GLU A 193 -6.08 -20.49 -1.83
C GLU A 193 -4.68 -20.18 -1.29
N LEU A 194 -3.77 -21.15 -1.34
CA LEU A 194 -2.35 -20.95 -1.03
C LEU A 194 -1.73 -19.89 -1.94
N GLU A 195 -2.00 -19.95 -3.25
CA GLU A 195 -1.51 -18.97 -4.22
C GLU A 195 -2.06 -17.57 -3.93
N LYS A 196 -3.33 -17.43 -3.53
CA LYS A 196 -3.89 -16.14 -3.10
C LYS A 196 -3.22 -15.60 -1.85
N GLN A 197 -2.97 -16.45 -0.85
CA GLN A 197 -2.27 -16.05 0.38
C GLN A 197 -0.86 -15.55 0.07
N TRP A 198 -0.16 -16.25 -0.81
CA TRP A 198 1.15 -15.86 -1.29
C TRP A 198 1.14 -14.50 -2.01
N HIS A 199 0.25 -14.31 -2.99
CA HIS A 199 0.14 -13.03 -3.70
C HIS A 199 -0.22 -11.88 -2.75
N SER A 200 -1.09 -12.14 -1.78
CA SER A 200 -1.46 -11.16 -0.76
C SER A 200 -0.27 -10.79 0.12
N LEU A 201 0.55 -11.78 0.50
CA LEU A 201 1.76 -11.56 1.31
C LEU A 201 2.83 -10.78 0.54
N VAL A 202 3.12 -11.17 -0.71
CA VAL A 202 4.06 -10.44 -1.57
C VAL A 202 3.60 -8.99 -1.75
N LYS A 203 2.30 -8.77 -2.02
CA LYS A 203 1.73 -7.43 -2.13
C LYS A 203 1.93 -6.62 -0.85
N ALA A 204 1.65 -7.19 0.32
CA ALA A 204 1.80 -6.48 1.58
C ALA A 204 3.26 -6.11 1.84
N ILE A 205 4.20 -7.05 1.64
CA ILE A 205 5.64 -6.79 1.78
C ILE A 205 6.09 -5.68 0.82
N CYS A 206 5.64 -5.71 -0.44
CA CYS A 206 5.89 -4.62 -1.38
C CYS A 206 5.35 -3.28 -0.88
N ALA A 207 4.17 -3.26 -0.26
CA ALA A 207 3.60 -2.05 0.32
C ALA A 207 4.50 -1.47 1.42
N TYR A 208 5.06 -2.32 2.29
CA TYR A 208 6.06 -1.91 3.28
C TYR A 208 7.32 -1.36 2.62
N CYS A 209 7.87 -2.04 1.60
CA CYS A 209 9.05 -1.55 0.88
C CYS A 209 8.82 -0.19 0.20
N ILE A 210 7.61 0.06 -0.31
CA ILE A 210 7.23 1.33 -0.95
C ILE A 210 7.09 2.44 0.09
N ALA A 211 6.53 2.14 1.26
CA ALA A 211 6.33 3.10 2.34
C ALA A 211 7.62 3.39 3.14
N TRP A 212 8.54 2.42 3.19
CA TRP A 212 9.80 2.53 3.92
C TRP A 212 10.77 3.51 3.27
N THR A 213 11.60 4.14 4.11
CA THR A 213 12.44 5.26 3.69
C THR A 213 13.77 4.81 3.09
N ALA A 214 14.39 3.79 3.69
CA ALA A 214 15.67 3.27 3.27
C ALA A 214 15.50 2.19 2.18
N PRO A 215 16.44 2.06 1.23
CA PRO A 215 16.44 0.95 0.30
C PRO A 215 16.64 -0.38 1.06
N VAL A 216 15.74 -1.34 0.84
CA VAL A 216 15.81 -2.68 1.45
C VAL A 216 15.61 -3.75 0.38
N SER A 217 16.48 -4.75 0.37
CA SER A 217 16.37 -5.92 -0.49
C SER A 217 15.70 -7.04 0.29
N ILE A 218 14.54 -7.51 -0.18
CA ILE A 218 13.79 -8.59 0.46
C ILE A 218 13.72 -9.78 -0.47
N LYS A 219 14.08 -10.96 0.04
CA LYS A 219 13.78 -12.24 -0.60
C LYS A 219 12.71 -12.91 0.23
N ILE A 220 11.67 -13.40 -0.44
CA ILE A 220 10.66 -14.26 0.18
C ILE A 220 10.55 -15.56 -0.61
N GLN A 221 10.44 -16.68 0.10
CA GLN A 221 10.22 -18.00 -0.49
C GLN A 221 9.26 -18.85 0.36
N GLU A 222 8.46 -19.67 -0.31
CA GLU A 222 7.72 -20.74 0.34
C GLU A 222 8.65 -21.96 0.54
N ALA A 223 8.63 -22.55 1.73
CA ALA A 223 9.61 -23.55 2.16
C ALA A 223 9.49 -24.90 1.43
N GLN A 224 8.27 -25.28 1.07
CA GLN A 224 7.93 -26.54 0.39
C GLN A 224 7.81 -26.36 -1.13
N ASN A 225 7.63 -25.13 -1.62
CA ASN A 225 7.46 -24.83 -3.03
C ASN A 225 8.48 -23.81 -3.55
N ALA A 226 9.52 -24.33 -4.22
CA ALA A 226 10.59 -23.52 -4.81
C ALA A 226 10.11 -22.56 -5.92
N SER A 227 8.96 -22.81 -6.56
CA SER A 227 8.41 -21.90 -7.58
C SER A 227 7.81 -20.64 -6.95
N MET A 228 7.41 -20.71 -5.68
CA MET A 228 6.86 -19.58 -4.93
C MET A 228 8.01 -18.83 -4.27
N LYS A 229 8.67 -18.00 -5.09
CA LYS A 229 9.79 -17.18 -4.68
C LYS A 229 9.68 -15.81 -5.30
N CYS A 230 9.94 -14.78 -4.50
CA CYS A 230 9.90 -13.39 -4.92
C CYS A 230 11.12 -12.65 -4.39
N PHE A 231 11.66 -11.74 -5.21
CA PHE A 231 12.76 -10.88 -4.85
C PHE A 231 12.35 -9.43 -5.06
N ILE A 232 12.31 -8.65 -3.99
CA ILE A 232 12.03 -7.22 -4.05
C ILE A 232 13.36 -6.52 -3.88
N ARG A 233 13.86 -5.89 -4.95
CA ARG A 233 15.16 -5.22 -4.94
C ARG A 233 15.02 -3.76 -5.33
N PRO A 234 15.60 -2.83 -4.56
CA PRO A 234 15.67 -1.43 -4.96
C PRO A 234 16.57 -1.30 -6.20
N PRO A 235 16.35 -0.29 -7.05
CA PRO A 235 17.19 -0.05 -8.21
C PRO A 235 18.63 0.30 -7.80
N ALA A 236 19.61 -0.21 -8.56
CA ALA A 236 21.05 -0.08 -8.26
C ALA A 236 21.57 1.38 -8.21
N SER A 237 20.82 2.34 -8.76
CA SER A 237 21.20 3.75 -8.85
C SER A 237 20.87 4.59 -7.61
N VAL A 238 20.48 3.98 -6.49
CA VAL A 238 20.24 4.69 -5.23
C VAL A 238 21.58 4.86 -4.52
N SER A 239 22.33 5.90 -4.88
CA SER A 239 23.52 6.31 -4.13
C SER A 239 23.13 6.72 -2.71
N GLU A 240 23.92 6.30 -1.72
CA GLU A 240 23.75 6.66 -0.30
C GLU A 240 23.77 8.20 -0.04
N GLY A 241 24.21 8.99 -1.02
CA GLY A 241 24.25 10.46 -0.99
C GLY A 241 22.89 11.19 -0.96
N ASP A 242 21.77 10.50 -1.20
CA ASP A 242 20.42 11.09 -1.13
C ASP A 242 19.89 11.24 0.32
N MET A 243 20.63 10.77 1.34
CA MET A 243 20.22 10.84 2.75
C MET A 243 20.24 12.27 3.34
N ASN A 244 20.88 13.23 2.66
CA ASN A 244 20.96 14.64 3.10
C ASN A 244 19.90 15.56 2.47
N ALA A 245 18.95 15.01 1.70
CA ALA A 245 17.89 15.80 1.09
C ALA A 245 16.81 16.20 2.13
N SER A 246 16.21 17.38 1.93
CA SER A 246 15.08 17.87 2.75
C SER A 246 13.96 16.81 2.81
N GLY A 247 13.20 16.77 3.92
CA GLY A 247 12.19 15.73 4.15
C GLY A 247 11.18 15.55 3.00
N THR A 248 10.89 16.63 2.26
CA THR A 248 10.03 16.63 1.07
C THR A 248 10.62 15.90 -0.13
N ASP A 249 11.93 15.98 -0.32
CA ASP A 249 12.68 15.33 -1.41
C ASP A 249 12.88 13.84 -1.13
N GLN A 250 13.06 13.45 0.13
CA GLN A 250 13.13 12.03 0.50
C GLN A 250 11.85 11.28 0.09
N ILE A 251 10.67 11.84 0.35
CA ILE A 251 9.39 11.19 -0.02
C ILE A 251 9.24 11.12 -1.54
N ARG A 252 9.68 12.16 -2.25
CA ARG A 252 9.67 12.18 -3.70
C ARG A 252 10.52 11.05 -4.26
N GLN A 253 11.71 10.83 -3.70
CA GLN A 253 12.57 9.71 -4.08
C GLN A 253 11.97 8.36 -3.69
N LYS A 254 11.33 8.23 -2.51
CA LYS A 254 10.62 7.00 -2.10
C LYS A 254 9.58 6.58 -3.14
N ILE A 255 8.67 7.49 -3.47
CA ILE A 255 7.56 7.21 -4.39
C ILE A 255 8.07 6.88 -5.79
N LYS A 256 9.12 7.56 -6.28
CA LYS A 256 9.73 7.28 -7.59
C LYS A 256 10.28 5.85 -7.73
N ARG A 257 10.68 5.20 -6.62
CA ARG A 257 11.18 3.81 -6.63
C ARG A 257 10.05 2.78 -6.72
N ALA A 258 8.81 3.15 -6.40
CA ALA A 258 7.69 2.21 -6.28
C ALA A 258 7.44 1.36 -7.53
N PRO A 259 7.43 1.91 -8.77
CA PRO A 259 7.26 1.09 -9.97
C PRO A 259 8.35 0.03 -10.12
N SER A 260 9.62 0.37 -9.87
CA SER A 260 10.76 -0.56 -9.97
C SER A 260 10.67 -1.69 -8.94
N LEU A 261 10.22 -1.37 -7.71
CA LEU A 261 10.00 -2.38 -6.66
C LEU A 261 8.93 -3.39 -7.08
N LEU A 262 7.82 -2.92 -7.67
CA LEU A 262 6.76 -3.82 -8.13
C LEU A 262 7.18 -4.69 -9.32
N VAL A 263 7.96 -4.14 -10.23
CA VAL A 263 8.52 -4.93 -11.34
C VAL A 263 9.48 -6.00 -10.80
N SER A 264 10.33 -5.66 -9.82
CA SER A 264 11.20 -6.65 -9.19
C SER A 264 10.41 -7.77 -8.50
N SER A 265 9.27 -7.44 -7.88
CA SER A 265 8.38 -8.40 -7.23
C SER A 265 7.57 -9.30 -8.18
N GLY A 266 7.55 -8.99 -9.47
CA GLY A 266 6.70 -9.67 -10.46
C GLY A 266 5.22 -9.28 -10.44
N LEU A 267 4.82 -8.31 -9.60
CA LEU A 267 3.43 -7.84 -9.52
C LEU A 267 3.01 -6.95 -10.71
N VAL A 268 3.99 -6.31 -11.36
CA VAL A 268 3.77 -5.37 -12.47
C VAL A 268 4.76 -5.67 -13.59
N GLU A 269 4.34 -5.51 -14.84
CA GLU A 269 5.23 -5.66 -15.99
C GLU A 269 6.06 -4.38 -16.23
N ALA A 270 7.30 -4.54 -16.69
CA ALA A 270 8.23 -3.43 -16.91
C ALA A 270 7.69 -2.29 -17.80
N ARG A 271 6.79 -2.62 -18.75
CA ARG A 271 6.18 -1.62 -19.64
C ARG A 271 5.33 -0.58 -18.91
N LEU A 272 4.84 -0.88 -17.70
CA LEU A 272 4.00 0.06 -16.95
C LEU A 272 4.84 1.17 -16.30
N ILE A 273 6.15 0.99 -16.12
CA ILE A 273 7.01 1.96 -15.42
C ILE A 273 6.94 3.35 -16.08
N SER A 274 6.98 3.44 -17.40
CA SER A 274 6.96 4.71 -18.14
C SER A 274 5.59 5.40 -18.16
N SER A 275 4.53 4.70 -17.73
CA SER A 275 3.17 5.24 -17.70
C SER A 275 2.86 6.05 -16.44
N PHE A 276 3.72 6.03 -15.43
CA PHE A 276 3.44 6.68 -14.15
C PHE A 276 3.69 8.19 -14.20
N VAL A 277 2.68 8.94 -13.79
CA VAL A 277 2.69 10.40 -13.70
C VAL A 277 2.52 10.81 -12.23
N PRO A 278 3.39 11.69 -11.69
CA PRO A 278 3.30 12.15 -10.31
C PRO A 278 2.06 13.01 -10.07
N ALA A 279 1.54 12.93 -8.84
CA ALA A 279 0.48 13.76 -8.33
C ALA A 279 0.84 14.24 -6.92
N ALA A 280 0.48 15.48 -6.58
CA ALA A 280 0.62 15.99 -5.24
C ALA A 280 -0.53 16.94 -4.91
N ALA A 281 -0.96 16.92 -3.65
CA ALA A 281 -1.94 17.84 -3.09
C ALA A 281 -1.64 18.01 -1.61
N SER A 282 -1.83 19.21 -1.08
CA SER A 282 -1.63 19.50 0.34
C SER A 282 -2.77 20.35 0.88
N THR A 283 -3.05 20.19 2.15
CA THR A 283 -3.91 21.04 2.98
C THR A 283 -3.10 21.51 4.19
N LEU A 284 -3.73 22.23 5.12
CA LEU A 284 -3.08 22.66 6.36
C LEU A 284 -2.58 21.48 7.22
N HIS A 285 -3.29 20.35 7.21
CA HIS A 285 -3.02 19.20 8.10
C HIS A 285 -2.42 18.00 7.38
N PHE A 286 -2.51 17.93 6.06
CA PHE A 286 -2.04 16.78 5.30
C PHE A 286 -1.24 17.20 4.07
N SER A 287 -0.16 16.46 3.79
CA SER A 287 0.51 16.50 2.50
C SER A 287 0.45 15.14 1.85
N VAL A 288 -0.07 15.09 0.63
CA VAL A 288 -0.23 13.87 -0.15
C VAL A 288 0.63 13.95 -1.39
N LYS A 289 1.45 12.93 -1.60
CA LYS A 289 2.26 12.74 -2.80
C LYS A 289 2.00 11.35 -3.33
N GLY A 290 1.99 11.19 -4.64
CA GLY A 290 1.76 9.90 -5.25
C GLY A 290 2.13 9.82 -6.72
N LEU A 291 1.90 8.64 -7.29
CA LEU A 291 1.99 8.35 -8.71
C LEU A 291 0.70 7.65 -9.14
N PHE A 292 0.25 7.96 -10.34
CA PHE A 292 -0.85 7.27 -11.01
C PHE A 292 -0.37 6.81 -12.38
N SER A 293 -0.75 5.61 -12.79
CA SER A 293 -0.49 5.13 -14.14
C SER A 293 -1.49 5.71 -15.13
N MET A 294 -1.00 6.11 -16.31
CA MET A 294 -1.81 6.47 -17.47
C MET A 294 -2.50 5.27 -18.12
N VAL A 295 -2.05 4.05 -17.82
CA VAL A 295 -2.54 2.81 -18.42
C VAL A 295 -3.41 2.05 -17.41
N PRO A 296 -4.67 1.73 -17.74
CA PRO A 296 -5.53 0.94 -16.87
C PRO A 296 -5.10 -0.53 -16.82
N VAL A 297 -5.38 -1.20 -15.70
CA VAL A 297 -5.17 -2.64 -15.51
C VAL A 297 -6.48 -3.35 -15.14
N PRO A 298 -6.63 -4.66 -15.37
CA PRO A 298 -7.87 -5.37 -15.05
C PRO A 298 -8.09 -5.64 -13.55
N VAL A 299 -7.13 -5.27 -12.67
CA VAL A 299 -7.18 -5.63 -11.25
C VAL A 299 -6.99 -4.42 -10.33
N LYS A 300 -7.74 -4.36 -9.22
CA LYS A 300 -7.54 -3.36 -8.14
C LYS A 300 -6.38 -3.71 -7.20
N SER A 301 -5.75 -4.87 -7.38
CA SER A 301 -4.70 -5.34 -6.47
C SER A 301 -3.43 -4.48 -6.52
N LEU A 302 -3.25 -3.64 -7.54
CA LEU A 302 -2.09 -2.77 -7.73
C LEU A 302 -2.32 -1.33 -7.23
N GLN A 303 -2.96 -1.21 -6.07
CA GLN A 303 -3.27 0.07 -5.44
C GLN A 303 -2.66 0.09 -4.03
N PHE A 304 -1.90 1.15 -3.74
CA PHE A 304 -1.16 1.26 -2.48
C PHE A 304 -1.31 2.67 -1.91
N ILE A 305 -1.70 2.73 -0.64
CA ILE A 305 -1.76 3.97 0.15
C ILE A 305 -0.96 3.72 1.43
N SER A 306 -0.19 4.69 1.88
CA SER A 306 0.54 4.64 3.14
C SER A 306 0.40 5.95 3.90
N ILE A 307 0.28 5.89 5.22
CA ILE A 307 0.34 7.06 6.11
C ILE A 307 1.71 7.05 6.80
N GLY A 308 2.54 8.03 6.50
CA GLY A 308 3.95 8.04 6.89
C GLY A 308 4.68 6.81 6.32
N MET A 309 5.21 5.97 7.20
CA MET A 309 5.86 4.70 6.84
C MET A 309 4.93 3.49 6.89
N LYS A 310 3.69 3.65 7.37
CA LYS A 310 2.76 2.52 7.56
C LYS A 310 1.88 2.36 6.32
N PRO A 311 2.00 1.24 5.58
CA PRO A 311 1.08 0.95 4.49
C PRO A 311 -0.32 0.67 5.02
N LEU A 312 -1.34 1.18 4.34
CA LEU A 312 -2.73 0.79 4.55
C LEU A 312 -2.96 -0.54 3.85
N ILE A 313 -2.82 -1.63 4.60
CA ILE A 313 -3.27 -2.94 4.17
C ILE A 313 -4.80 -2.88 4.11
N ALA A 314 -5.41 -3.46 3.06
CA ALA A 314 -6.84 -3.34 2.75
C ALA A 314 -7.75 -4.06 3.77
N SER A 315 -7.72 -3.62 5.03
CA SER A 315 -8.70 -3.93 6.05
C SER A 315 -10.02 -3.22 5.72
N VAL A 316 -11.10 -3.65 6.38
CA VAL A 316 -12.44 -3.09 6.18
C VAL A 316 -12.46 -1.57 6.37
N SER A 317 -11.73 -1.05 7.36
CA SER A 317 -11.65 0.39 7.64
C SER A 317 -10.80 1.16 6.61
N ALA A 318 -9.70 0.56 6.13
CA ALA A 318 -8.82 1.22 5.16
C ALA A 318 -9.43 1.29 3.74
N LYS A 319 -10.37 0.40 3.42
CA LYS A 319 -10.98 0.29 2.08
C LYS A 319 -11.60 1.60 1.59
N VAL A 320 -12.16 2.40 2.49
CA VAL A 320 -12.82 3.69 2.18
C VAL A 320 -11.88 4.65 1.44
N PHE A 321 -10.58 4.65 1.76
CA PHE A 321 -9.57 5.49 1.11
C PHE A 321 -9.25 5.05 -0.33
N PHE A 322 -9.36 3.76 -0.62
CA PHE A 322 -9.20 3.25 -1.99
C PHE A 322 -10.47 3.49 -2.80
N ASP A 323 -11.63 3.25 -2.18
CA ASP A 323 -12.94 3.37 -2.83
C ASP A 323 -13.22 4.81 -3.28
N VAL A 324 -12.82 5.84 -2.52
CA VAL A 324 -13.00 7.25 -2.93
C VAL A 324 -12.25 7.58 -4.22
N ILE A 325 -11.06 7.02 -4.42
CA ILE A 325 -10.27 7.21 -5.65
C ILE A 325 -10.90 6.39 -6.78
N ASN A 326 -11.23 5.13 -6.50
CA ASN A 326 -11.83 4.22 -7.48
C ASN A 326 -13.15 4.77 -8.04
N ASP A 327 -14.04 5.32 -7.20
CA ASP A 327 -15.30 5.95 -7.61
C ASP A 327 -15.09 7.12 -8.59
N ILE A 328 -14.06 7.93 -8.35
CA ILE A 328 -13.72 9.06 -9.23
C ILE A 328 -13.19 8.58 -10.59
N PHE A 329 -12.33 7.55 -10.59
CA PHE A 329 -11.82 6.93 -11.82
C PHE A 329 -12.89 6.14 -12.57
N GLU A 330 -13.88 5.60 -11.88
CA GLU A 330 -15.04 4.93 -12.48
C GLU A 330 -15.96 5.93 -13.20
N LYS A 331 -16.10 7.14 -12.63
CA LYS A 331 -16.88 8.25 -13.20
C LYS A 331 -16.11 9.05 -14.26
N SER A 332 -14.87 8.71 -14.59
CA SER A 332 -14.05 9.44 -15.56
C SER A 332 -13.91 8.72 -16.90
N SER A 333 -13.25 9.37 -17.86
CA SER A 333 -12.91 8.78 -19.14
C SER A 333 -11.70 7.83 -19.11
N PHE A 334 -11.18 7.55 -17.92
CA PHE A 334 -10.05 6.65 -17.75
C PHE A 334 -10.43 5.20 -18.09
N GLY A 335 -9.69 4.61 -19.04
CA GLY A 335 -9.89 3.24 -19.48
C GLY A 335 -10.94 3.03 -20.58
N PHE A 336 -11.41 4.10 -21.22
CA PHE A 336 -12.07 3.96 -22.53
C PHE A 336 -11.03 3.63 -23.59
N SER A 337 -11.24 2.54 -24.30
CA SER A 337 -10.53 2.25 -25.55
C SER A 337 -11.21 3.02 -26.68
N ASP A 338 -10.43 3.71 -27.49
CA ASP A 338 -10.92 4.32 -28.75
C ASP A 338 -11.25 3.26 -29.82
N GLU A 339 -10.89 1.99 -29.59
CA GLU A 339 -11.10 0.89 -30.55
C GLU A 339 -12.54 0.35 -30.64
N ASP A 340 -13.48 0.90 -29.87
CA ASP A 340 -14.91 0.61 -30.04
C ASP A 340 -15.57 1.51 -31.13
N ASP A 341 -14.76 2.28 -31.88
CA ASP A 341 -15.15 2.95 -33.15
C ASP A 341 -15.15 1.96 -34.35
N GLY A 342 -15.42 0.69 -34.08
CA GLY A 342 -15.55 -0.38 -35.07
C GLY A 342 -16.88 -0.37 -35.84
N LEU A 343 -17.35 0.79 -36.30
CA LEU A 343 -18.34 0.87 -37.39
C LEU A 343 -17.87 1.92 -38.41
N GLN A 344 -17.15 1.41 -39.42
CA GLN A 344 -16.90 1.91 -40.78
C GLN A 344 -17.01 3.44 -41.02
N MET A 345 -15.96 4.03 -41.60
CA MET A 345 -16.04 4.55 -42.98
C MET A 345 -14.66 5.01 -43.48
N GLY A 346 -14.31 4.58 -44.69
CA GLY A 346 -13.14 5.04 -45.40
C GLY A 346 -13.27 6.47 -45.92
N GLY A 347 -12.10 7.09 -46.13
CA GLY A 347 -11.82 8.20 -47.05
C GLY A 347 -12.79 9.39 -47.05
N PHE A 348 -12.38 10.50 -46.43
CA PHE A 348 -11.95 11.72 -47.13
C PHE A 348 -11.82 12.89 -46.13
N ALA A 349 -10.74 13.66 -46.32
CA ALA A 349 -10.54 15.05 -45.92
C ALA A 349 -10.50 15.42 -44.42
N ALA A 350 -9.42 16.13 -44.09
CA ALA A 350 -9.14 16.78 -42.82
C ALA A 350 -10.27 17.70 -42.36
N THR A 351 -10.85 17.39 -41.19
CA THR A 351 -11.26 18.39 -40.19
C THR A 351 -11.55 17.66 -38.88
N SER A 352 -11.00 18.18 -37.79
CA SER A 352 -11.04 17.64 -36.42
C SER A 352 -12.49 17.35 -35.96
N PRO A 353 -12.82 16.12 -35.52
CA PRO A 353 -14.14 15.88 -34.95
C PRO A 353 -14.12 16.35 -33.49
N SER A 354 -14.92 17.36 -33.19
CA SER A 354 -15.28 17.66 -31.80
C SER A 354 -16.20 16.54 -31.29
N ILE A 355 -15.63 15.66 -30.45
CA ILE A 355 -16.36 14.58 -29.78
C ILE A 355 -17.57 15.18 -29.05
N ARG A 356 -18.80 14.81 -29.47
CA ARG A 356 -20.02 15.33 -28.86
C ARG A 356 -20.33 14.56 -27.58
N LEU A 357 -20.85 15.27 -26.57
CA LEU A 357 -21.17 14.74 -25.24
C LEU A 357 -22.16 13.54 -25.25
N ARG A 358 -22.91 13.33 -26.34
CA ARG A 358 -23.81 12.17 -26.51
C ARG A 358 -23.07 10.86 -26.78
N ASP A 359 -21.89 10.92 -27.40
CA ASP A 359 -21.13 9.72 -27.83
C ASP A 359 -20.46 9.02 -26.63
N LEU A 360 -20.19 9.77 -25.56
CA LEU A 360 -19.67 9.24 -24.29
C LEU A 360 -20.72 8.47 -23.46
N ARG A 361 -22.01 8.60 -23.79
CA ARG A 361 -23.10 7.92 -23.05
C ARG A 361 -23.21 6.45 -23.45
N ASN A 362 -22.78 6.11 -24.66
CA ASN A 362 -22.80 4.75 -25.19
C ASN A 362 -21.44 4.04 -25.16
N ARG A 363 -20.33 4.77 -24.95
CA ARG A 363 -19.04 4.15 -24.63
C ARG A 363 -19.17 3.49 -23.26
N ARG A 364 -19.28 2.15 -23.26
CA ARG A 364 -19.20 1.34 -22.04
C ARG A 364 -17.73 1.22 -21.71
N LYS A 365 -17.36 1.57 -20.47
CA LYS A 365 -16.00 1.33 -19.99
C LYS A 365 -15.82 -0.18 -20.11
N GLY A 366 -14.77 -0.63 -20.80
CA GLY A 366 -14.48 -2.06 -20.87
C GLY A 366 -14.51 -2.64 -19.46
N LEU A 367 -15.09 -3.82 -19.30
CA LEU A 367 -15.06 -4.52 -18.02
C LEU A 367 -13.59 -4.59 -17.56
N ASP A 368 -13.34 -4.24 -16.30
CA ASP A 368 -12.04 -4.29 -15.65
C ASP A 368 -10.97 -3.33 -16.21
N ARG A 369 -11.10 -2.04 -15.86
CA ARG A 369 -10.11 -0.98 -16.16
C ARG A 369 -9.91 -0.09 -14.93
N TRP A 370 -8.98 -0.48 -14.08
CA TRP A 370 -8.67 0.14 -12.78
C TRP A 370 -7.36 0.93 -12.83
N PRO A 371 -7.25 2.03 -12.07
CA PRO A 371 -6.00 2.77 -11.94
C PRO A 371 -5.00 2.00 -11.08
N VAL A 372 -3.73 2.11 -11.45
CA VAL A 372 -2.58 1.73 -10.62
C VAL A 372 -2.07 3.00 -9.96
N PHE A 373 -1.92 2.99 -8.64
CA PHE A 373 -1.45 4.16 -7.91
C PHE A 373 -0.66 3.82 -6.64
N PHE A 374 0.25 4.72 -6.28
CA PHE A 374 1.01 4.72 -5.04
C PHE A 374 0.83 6.07 -4.39
N ILE A 375 0.34 6.12 -3.16
CA ILE A 375 0.05 7.37 -2.47
C ILE A 375 0.67 7.33 -1.08
N ASN A 376 1.49 8.33 -0.76
CA ASN A 376 2.00 8.59 0.57
C ASN A 376 1.31 9.82 1.15
N VAL A 377 0.73 9.65 2.33
CA VAL A 377 0.07 10.68 3.12
C VAL A 377 0.96 11.02 4.31
N GLN A 378 1.24 12.30 4.51
CA GLN A 378 1.92 12.80 5.69
C GLN A 378 1.00 13.75 6.45
N GLN A 379 1.01 13.64 7.78
CA GLN A 379 0.35 14.60 8.65
C GLN A 379 1.31 15.75 8.93
N VAL A 380 0.84 16.98 8.72
CA VAL A 380 1.61 18.21 8.90
C VAL A 380 1.26 18.80 10.27
N GLY A 381 2.26 18.98 11.12
CA GLY A 381 2.10 19.69 12.41
C GLY A 381 1.68 18.84 13.62
N CYS A 382 1.84 17.51 13.58
CA CYS A 382 1.62 16.65 14.75
C CYS A 382 2.97 16.30 15.40
N ASP A 383 3.21 16.82 16.59
CA ASP A 383 4.18 16.25 17.53
C ASP A 383 3.60 14.95 18.09
N SER A 384 4.43 13.91 18.20
CA SER A 384 4.10 12.49 18.37
C SER A 384 3.28 12.06 19.61
N ASN A 385 2.55 12.95 20.28
CA ASN A 385 1.83 12.67 21.52
C ASN A 385 0.36 13.08 21.41
N ASN A 386 -0.52 12.10 21.63
CA ASN A 386 -2.00 12.14 21.70
C ASN A 386 -2.78 12.09 20.39
N CYS A 387 -3.35 10.91 20.12
CA CYS A 387 -4.61 10.83 19.38
C CYS A 387 -5.57 9.92 20.14
N SER A 388 -6.49 10.53 20.88
CA SER A 388 -7.74 9.89 21.27
C SER A 388 -8.81 10.97 21.22
N SER A 389 -9.77 10.79 20.30
CA SER A 389 -11.01 11.55 20.05
C SER A 389 -11.08 12.63 18.94
N THR A 390 -10.26 12.58 17.89
CA THR A 390 -10.44 13.40 16.65
C THR A 390 -10.49 12.61 15.32
N GLU A 391 -10.50 11.27 15.38
CA GLU A 391 -10.34 10.41 14.19
C GLU A 391 -11.35 10.69 13.05
N SER A 392 -12.60 11.04 13.35
CA SER A 392 -13.63 11.24 12.32
C SER A 392 -13.43 12.51 11.48
N ILE A 393 -12.87 13.58 12.06
CA ILE A 393 -12.68 14.86 11.35
C ILE A 393 -11.47 14.76 10.43
N GLU A 394 -10.40 14.12 10.92
CA GLU A 394 -9.16 13.89 10.18
C GLU A 394 -9.35 12.93 8.99
N THR A 395 -10.14 11.87 9.18
CA THR A 395 -10.46 10.91 8.10
C THR A 395 -11.28 11.56 6.98
N HIS A 396 -12.30 12.35 7.30
CA HIS A 396 -13.10 13.06 6.29
C HIS A 396 -12.27 14.08 5.49
N ALA A 397 -11.41 14.84 6.17
CA ALA A 397 -10.51 15.78 5.52
C ALA A 397 -9.55 15.06 4.55
N LEU A 398 -9.00 13.92 4.96
CA LEU A 398 -8.16 13.09 4.08
C LEU A 398 -8.93 12.53 2.88
N LEU A 399 -10.15 12.03 3.07
CA LEU A 399 -10.99 11.55 1.96
C LEU A 399 -11.27 12.66 0.94
N LYS A 400 -11.59 13.88 1.39
CA LYS A 400 -11.75 15.04 0.52
C LYS A 400 -10.46 15.37 -0.24
N LEU A 401 -9.30 15.29 0.42
CA LEU A 401 -8.01 15.56 -0.20
C LEU A 401 -7.65 14.51 -1.26
N LEU A 402 -7.83 13.21 -0.97
CA LEU A 402 -7.64 12.14 -1.95
C LEU A 402 -8.58 12.28 -3.15
N ALA A 403 -9.83 12.68 -2.90
CA ALA A 403 -10.78 12.96 -3.96
C ALA A 403 -10.33 14.14 -4.84
N ALA A 404 -9.85 15.23 -4.23
CA ALA A 404 -9.31 16.37 -4.96
C ALA A 404 -8.04 16.01 -5.76
N LEU A 405 -7.15 15.21 -5.19
CA LEU A 405 -5.95 14.70 -5.87
C LEU A 405 -6.32 13.90 -7.12
N ALA A 406 -7.24 12.94 -6.99
CA ALA A 406 -7.67 12.10 -8.11
C ALA A 406 -8.34 12.92 -9.23
N ARG A 407 -9.24 13.86 -8.87
CA ARG A 407 -9.88 14.75 -9.86
C ARG A 407 -8.86 15.64 -10.56
N GLY A 408 -7.99 16.30 -9.80
CA GLY A 408 -6.95 17.18 -10.35
C GLY A 408 -6.00 16.44 -11.28
N TRP A 409 -5.62 15.21 -10.93
CA TRP A 409 -4.78 14.38 -11.80
C TRP A 409 -5.50 13.99 -13.09
N LEU A 410 -6.77 13.57 -13.02
CA LEU A 410 -7.56 13.22 -14.22
C LEU A 410 -7.72 14.42 -15.16
N GLU A 411 -8.07 15.59 -14.63
CA GLU A 411 -8.24 16.82 -15.41
C GLU A 411 -6.95 17.22 -16.14
N GLN A 412 -5.81 17.15 -15.46
CA GLN A 412 -4.50 17.49 -16.03
C GLN A 412 -4.03 16.50 -17.11
N ASN A 413 -4.43 15.24 -16.99
CA ASN A 413 -4.09 14.19 -17.94
C ASN A 413 -5.20 13.97 -18.99
N HIS A 414 -6.10 14.95 -19.16
CA HIS A 414 -7.15 15.00 -20.17
C HIS A 414 -8.19 13.86 -20.07
N PHE A 415 -8.38 13.27 -18.90
CA PHE A 415 -9.47 12.34 -18.65
C PHE A 415 -10.73 13.09 -18.19
N MET A 416 -11.78 13.04 -19.00
CA MET A 416 -13.04 13.76 -18.77
C MET A 416 -13.87 13.12 -17.66
N LEU A 417 -14.28 13.87 -16.64
CA LEU A 417 -15.28 13.41 -15.68
C LEU A 417 -16.68 13.44 -16.31
N ARG A 418 -17.46 12.37 -16.11
CA ARG A 418 -18.88 12.35 -16.51
C ARG A 418 -19.62 13.44 -15.73
N LYS A 419 -20.17 14.41 -16.46
CA LYS A 419 -21.15 15.34 -15.89
C LYS A 419 -22.37 14.52 -15.50
N THR A 420 -22.56 14.26 -14.20
CA THR A 420 -23.84 13.78 -13.71
C THR A 420 -24.85 14.89 -14.01
N HIS A 421 -25.73 14.66 -14.98
CA HIS A 421 -26.93 15.48 -15.09
C HIS A 421 -27.66 15.35 -13.76
N GLY A 422 -27.55 16.40 -12.94
CA GLY A 422 -28.50 16.62 -11.86
C GLY A 422 -29.88 16.63 -12.51
N SER A 423 -30.73 15.73 -12.06
CA SER A 423 -32.17 15.89 -12.18
C SER A 423 -32.49 17.29 -11.67
N HIS A 424 -32.89 18.20 -12.55
CA HIS A 424 -33.53 19.44 -12.16
C HIS A 424 -34.78 19.07 -11.36
N ARG A 425 -34.68 19.15 -10.04
CA ARG A 425 -35.81 19.48 -9.18
C ARG A 425 -35.39 20.69 -8.38
N ASN A 426 -35.95 21.83 -8.78
CA ASN A 426 -35.91 23.07 -8.03
C ASN A 426 -36.33 22.80 -6.59
N SER A 427 -35.44 23.07 -5.65
CA SER A 427 -35.81 23.56 -4.34
C SER A 427 -34.77 24.60 -3.96
N ASN A 428 -35.13 25.88 -4.16
CA ASN A 428 -34.45 26.99 -3.52
C ASN A 428 -34.56 26.77 -2.01
N HIS A 429 -33.45 26.44 -1.37
CA HIS A 429 -33.22 26.80 0.01
C HIS A 429 -31.75 27.19 0.15
N GLU A 430 -31.55 28.48 0.37
CA GLU A 430 -30.29 29.08 0.75
C GLU A 430 -29.77 28.40 2.02
N ILE A 431 -28.55 27.85 1.93
CA ILE A 431 -27.70 27.65 3.09
C ILE A 431 -26.37 28.32 2.73
N GLN A 432 -26.16 29.48 3.35
CA GLN A 432 -24.86 30.14 3.49
C GLN A 432 -23.93 29.26 4.35
N SER A 433 -22.61 29.52 4.24
CA SER A 433 -21.45 28.90 4.93
C SER A 433 -20.93 27.61 4.26
N GLU A 434 -19.64 27.41 3.98
CA GLU A 434 -18.42 28.10 4.34
C GLU A 434 -17.34 27.77 3.28
N SER A 435 -16.70 28.80 2.76
CA SER A 435 -15.50 28.71 1.92
C SER A 435 -14.26 28.82 2.80
N ASN A 436 -13.31 27.87 2.69
CA ASN A 436 -11.87 28.10 2.44
C ASN A 436 -10.98 26.91 2.89
N ASP A 437 -9.75 26.89 2.35
CA ASP A 437 -8.60 26.03 2.69
C ASP A 437 -8.37 24.70 1.95
N VAL A 438 -8.50 24.72 0.62
CA VAL A 438 -7.70 23.80 -0.23
C VAL A 438 -6.90 24.62 -1.24
N SER A 439 -5.64 24.91 -0.92
CA SER A 439 -4.67 25.46 -1.88
C SER A 439 -4.34 24.40 -2.92
N ARG A 440 -5.05 24.41 -4.05
CA ARG A 440 -4.78 23.54 -5.21
C ARG A 440 -3.54 24.03 -5.95
N THR A 441 -2.36 23.64 -5.50
CA THR A 441 -1.14 23.71 -6.31
C THR A 441 -0.80 22.29 -6.78
N VAL A 442 -1.50 21.83 -7.82
CA VAL A 442 -1.10 20.60 -8.52
C VAL A 442 0.02 20.98 -9.48
N LEU A 443 1.26 20.61 -9.12
CA LEU A 443 2.44 20.88 -9.94
C LEU A 443 2.34 20.10 -11.25
N LYS A 444 2.50 20.84 -12.36
CA LYS A 444 2.55 20.42 -13.78
C LYS A 444 2.89 18.93 -13.98
N ALA A 445 1.98 18.17 -14.61
CA ALA A 445 2.32 16.88 -15.19
C ALA A 445 3.47 17.07 -16.18
N ALA A 446 4.63 16.46 -15.90
CA ALA A 446 5.69 16.37 -16.89
C ALA A 446 5.25 15.35 -17.97
N ALA A 447 5.53 15.65 -19.24
CA ALA A 447 5.47 14.64 -20.30
C ALA A 447 6.26 13.40 -19.85
N PRO A 448 5.86 12.17 -20.25
CA PRO A 448 6.52 10.95 -19.80
C PRO A 448 8.01 11.03 -20.15
N THR A 449 8.85 11.31 -19.16
CA THR A 449 10.29 11.23 -19.34
C THR A 449 10.62 9.75 -19.33
N SER A 450 11.03 9.22 -20.49
CA SER A 450 11.63 7.90 -20.57
C SER A 450 12.71 7.81 -19.49
N LEU A 451 12.51 6.92 -18.52
CA LEU A 451 13.56 6.60 -17.57
C LEU A 451 14.64 5.87 -18.37
N ASN A 452 15.74 6.58 -18.62
CA ASN A 452 16.86 6.11 -19.45
C ASN A 452 17.34 4.74 -18.96
N ALA A 453 17.01 3.70 -19.72
CA ALA A 453 17.75 2.45 -19.71
C ALA A 453 18.92 2.62 -20.68
N SER A 454 20.11 2.89 -20.15
CA SER A 454 21.33 2.87 -20.94
C SER A 454 22.10 1.59 -20.67
N THR A 455 22.12 0.68 -21.65
CA THR A 455 23.32 -0.08 -22.03
C THR A 455 23.09 -0.70 -23.43
N PRO A 456 24.09 -0.65 -24.33
CA PRO A 456 23.96 -1.10 -25.70
C PRO A 456 24.52 -2.52 -25.90
N LEU A 457 23.99 -3.26 -26.87
CA LEU A 457 24.80 -4.18 -27.67
C LEU A 457 24.13 -4.42 -29.04
N SER A 458 24.92 -4.26 -30.09
CA SER A 458 24.57 -4.42 -31.50
C SER A 458 24.94 -5.83 -32.00
N THR A 459 24.43 -6.13 -33.22
CA THR A 459 24.83 -7.20 -34.18
C THR A 459 24.35 -8.64 -33.87
N LEU A 460 23.73 -9.45 -34.75
CA LEU A 460 23.58 -9.49 -36.23
C LEU A 460 22.49 -10.55 -36.65
N LEU A 461 21.83 -10.29 -37.81
CA LEU A 461 21.23 -11.22 -38.83
C LEU A 461 19.98 -12.05 -38.46
N SER A 462 18.80 -11.79 -39.06
CA SER A 462 18.31 -12.09 -40.44
C SER A 462 17.66 -13.47 -40.54
N GLU A 463 16.33 -13.53 -40.67
CA GLU A 463 15.60 -14.06 -41.84
C GLU A 463 14.07 -14.15 -41.60
N ARG A 464 13.30 -13.71 -42.60
CA ARG A 464 11.85 -13.94 -42.87
C ARG A 464 11.74 -15.20 -43.77
N PRO A 465 10.57 -15.73 -44.24
CA PRO A 465 9.22 -15.12 -44.41
C PRO A 465 7.99 -16.06 -44.09
N ALA A 466 6.78 -15.53 -43.83
CA ALA A 466 5.57 -15.41 -44.70
C ALA A 466 4.46 -16.50 -44.57
N SER A 467 3.21 -16.03 -44.45
CA SER A 467 1.95 -16.44 -45.13
C SER A 467 0.77 -15.86 -44.30
N ALA A 468 -0.08 -14.92 -44.78
CA ALA A 468 -1.02 -14.87 -45.90
C ALA A 468 -2.28 -15.74 -45.73
N SER A 469 -3.44 -15.13 -45.45
CA SER A 469 -4.67 -15.29 -46.25
C SER A 469 -5.80 -14.38 -45.77
N SER A 470 -6.36 -13.68 -46.75
CA SER A 470 -7.53 -12.79 -46.77
C SER A 470 -8.85 -13.57 -46.88
N LEU A 471 -9.99 -12.94 -46.57
CA LEU A 471 -11.22 -13.00 -47.39
C LEU A 471 -12.19 -11.85 -47.02
N GLU A 472 -12.71 -11.20 -48.07
CA GLU A 472 -13.54 -9.98 -48.13
C GLU A 472 -15.06 -10.28 -48.18
N PRO A 473 -15.95 -9.24 -48.10
CA PRO A 473 -17.32 -9.29 -47.62
C PRO A 473 -18.39 -9.16 -48.72
N SER A 474 -19.69 -9.18 -48.34
CA SER A 474 -20.77 -8.93 -49.28
C SER A 474 -21.94 -8.06 -48.75
N LYS A 475 -22.23 -7.05 -49.57
CA LYS A 475 -23.54 -6.46 -49.96
C LYS A 475 -24.17 -5.29 -49.16
N LYS A 476 -24.64 -4.33 -49.98
CA LYS A 476 -25.10 -2.95 -49.73
C LYS A 476 -26.62 -2.77 -49.94
N ARG A 477 -27.13 -1.61 -49.47
CA ARG A 477 -28.16 -0.66 -50.04
C ARG A 477 -29.51 -0.56 -49.29
N PRO A 478 -30.30 0.56 -49.39
CA PRO A 478 -29.96 1.98 -49.68
C PRO A 478 -30.71 3.04 -48.79
N ARG A 479 -30.39 4.32 -49.07
CA ARG A 479 -30.79 5.64 -48.50
C ARG A 479 -32.26 6.06 -48.61
N LEU A 480 -32.63 7.12 -47.86
CA LEU A 480 -33.50 8.23 -48.31
C LEU A 480 -33.11 9.56 -47.60
N ASP A 481 -32.87 10.60 -48.40
CA ASP A 481 -32.54 12.00 -48.05
C ASP A 481 -33.80 12.87 -47.85
N ILE A 482 -33.70 14.06 -47.20
CA ILE A 482 -34.52 15.31 -47.31
C ILE A 482 -34.13 16.32 -46.17
N PRO A 483 -34.22 17.66 -46.32
CA PRO A 483 -33.07 18.56 -46.25
C PRO A 483 -33.07 19.65 -45.13
N VAL A 484 -31.97 20.42 -45.14
CA VAL A 484 -31.52 21.51 -44.25
C VAL A 484 -32.29 22.82 -44.42
N ILE A 485 -32.48 23.58 -43.33
CA ILE A 485 -32.70 25.04 -43.32
C ILE A 485 -31.81 25.68 -42.21
N PRO A 486 -31.08 26.79 -42.48
CA PRO A 486 -30.11 27.37 -41.54
C PRO A 486 -30.62 28.63 -40.81
N SER A 487 -30.13 28.88 -39.59
CA SER A 487 -30.19 30.21 -38.96
C SER A 487 -28.95 30.48 -38.10
N THR A 488 -28.13 31.41 -38.62
CA THR A 488 -27.37 32.48 -37.96
C THR A 488 -27.76 32.79 -36.51
N GLY A 489 -26.90 33.14 -35.55
CA GLY A 489 -25.49 33.53 -35.54
C GLY A 489 -25.13 34.04 -34.13
N MET A 490 -24.00 34.74 -34.03
CA MET A 490 -23.50 35.54 -32.89
C MET A 490 -22.76 34.79 -31.77
N PHE A 491 -21.43 34.70 -31.90
CA PHE A 491 -20.43 35.37 -31.04
C PHE A 491 -19.03 34.91 -31.48
N SER A 492 -18.47 35.64 -32.43
CA SER A 492 -17.05 35.66 -32.74
C SER A 492 -16.41 36.74 -31.88
N GLY A 493 -15.33 36.40 -31.17
CA GLY A 493 -14.38 37.41 -30.69
C GLY A 493 -13.90 37.19 -29.26
N TRP A 494 -12.89 36.33 -29.08
CA TRP A 494 -11.63 36.73 -28.44
C TRP A 494 -10.61 35.60 -28.46
N SER A 495 -9.60 35.73 -29.32
CA SER A 495 -8.38 34.93 -29.28
C SER A 495 -7.23 35.71 -29.91
N ARG A 496 -6.39 36.31 -29.05
CA ARG A 496 -4.97 36.70 -29.29
C ARG A 496 -4.47 37.27 -27.95
N ILE A 497 -3.39 36.77 -27.36
CA ILE A 497 -1.98 37.22 -27.51
C ILE A 497 -1.12 36.11 -26.85
N LYS A 498 -0.28 35.41 -27.63
CA LYS A 498 1.18 35.59 -27.86
C LYS A 498 2.10 35.13 -26.71
N SER A 499 2.98 34.21 -27.10
CA SER A 499 4.10 33.57 -26.40
C SER A 499 5.26 34.52 -26.08
N GLY A 500 5.82 34.40 -24.88
CA GLY A 500 7.12 34.95 -24.48
C GLY A 500 8.08 33.83 -24.02
N ASN A 501 9.38 34.03 -24.27
CA ASN A 501 10.51 33.07 -24.23
C ASN A 501 10.75 32.34 -22.88
N PRO A 502 11.46 31.19 -22.88
CA PRO A 502 11.64 30.37 -21.69
C PRO A 502 12.82 30.87 -20.85
N LEU A 503 12.54 31.20 -19.58
CA LEU A 503 13.57 31.27 -18.54
C LEU A 503 13.84 29.86 -18.00
N SER A 504 15.08 29.63 -17.55
CA SER A 504 15.71 28.33 -17.27
C SER A 504 14.95 27.44 -16.27
N LYS A 505 15.03 26.12 -16.52
CA LYS A 505 14.27 25.02 -15.87
C LYS A 505 14.53 24.80 -14.37
N GLU A 506 15.48 25.49 -13.75
CA GLU A 506 15.91 25.23 -12.36
C GLU A 506 15.48 26.30 -11.35
N GLN A 507 15.01 27.47 -11.78
CA GLN A 507 14.77 28.59 -10.85
C GLN A 507 13.32 28.74 -10.35
N LEU A 508 12.37 27.94 -10.84
CA LEU A 508 10.95 28.03 -10.45
C LEU A 508 10.55 27.09 -9.30
N TRP A 509 11.47 26.30 -8.75
CA TRP A 509 11.20 25.26 -7.75
C TRP A 509 11.77 25.56 -6.35
N ASN A 510 12.46 26.69 -6.15
CA ASN A 510 13.22 27.00 -4.93
C ASN A 510 12.56 28.05 -4.00
N GLU A 511 11.33 28.50 -4.23
CA GLU A 511 10.69 29.43 -3.29
C GLU A 511 10.19 28.69 -2.03
N SER A 512 11.02 28.73 -0.99
CA SER A 512 10.62 28.54 0.40
C SER A 512 9.70 29.68 0.83
N VAL A 513 8.46 29.37 1.23
CA VAL A 513 7.59 30.33 1.92
C VAL A 513 8.15 30.55 3.33
N THR A 514 9.02 31.55 3.47
CA THR A 514 9.40 32.11 4.77
C THR A 514 8.35 33.13 5.20
N LYS A 515 7.79 32.94 6.40
CA LYS A 515 6.98 33.96 7.08
C LYS A 515 7.83 35.21 7.35
N ALA A 516 7.21 36.37 7.12
CA ALA A 516 7.62 37.75 7.41
C ALA A 516 8.43 38.50 6.33
N SER A 517 7.76 39.39 5.60
CA SER A 517 8.00 40.85 5.68
C SER A 517 7.00 41.63 4.80
N ALA A 518 6.77 42.87 5.19
CA ALA A 518 5.77 43.79 4.69
C ALA A 518 6.14 44.48 3.36
N PHE A 519 5.10 45.00 2.68
CA PHE A 519 5.04 46.10 1.71
C PHE A 519 6.34 46.58 1.01
N SER A 520 6.31 46.63 -0.33
CA SER A 520 6.73 47.83 -1.06
C SER A 520 6.02 47.95 -2.42
N ILE A 521 5.74 49.21 -2.78
CA ILE A 521 4.87 49.71 -3.84
C ILE A 521 5.69 49.99 -5.11
N GLY A 522 5.08 49.80 -6.29
CA GLY A 522 5.63 50.34 -7.53
C GLY A 522 4.70 50.27 -8.75
N LYS A 523 3.84 51.31 -8.90
CA LYS A 523 3.15 51.79 -10.12
C LYS A 523 2.15 50.79 -10.78
N GLY A 524 0.87 51.05 -10.97
CA GLY A 524 0.07 52.28 -10.99
C GLY A 524 -0.96 52.11 -12.11
N ILE A 525 -2.24 52.02 -11.78
CA ILE A 525 -3.42 52.53 -12.52
C ILE A 525 -4.61 52.36 -11.56
N VAL A 526 -5.20 53.50 -11.23
CA VAL A 526 -6.40 53.64 -10.41
C VAL A 526 -7.62 53.44 -11.31
N ILE A 527 -8.53 52.55 -10.93
CA ILE A 527 -9.93 52.61 -11.35
C ILE A 527 -10.76 52.43 -10.08
N ASN A 528 -11.42 53.52 -9.67
CA ASN A 528 -12.32 53.57 -8.51
C ASN A 528 -13.70 52.98 -8.91
N PRO A 529 -14.45 52.40 -7.97
CA PRO A 529 -15.69 51.68 -8.26
C PRO A 529 -16.89 52.63 -8.25
N ALA A 530 -17.74 52.52 -9.28
CA ALA A 530 -19.13 52.93 -9.19
C ALA A 530 -19.98 52.05 -10.12
N ARG A 531 -20.85 51.27 -9.47
CA ARG A 531 -21.92 50.38 -9.97
C ARG A 531 -21.54 48.95 -10.35
#